data_AF-A0A959PU48-F1
#
_entry.id   AF-A0A959PU48-F1
#
_cell.length_a   1.000
_cell.length_b   1.000
_cell.length_c   1.000
_cell.angle_alpha   90.00
_cell.angle_beta   90.00
_cell.angle_gamma   90.00
#
_symmetry.space_group_name_H-M   'P 1'
#
loop_
_entity.id
_entity.type
_entity.pdbx_description
1 polymer ?
#
loop_
_entity_poly.entity_id
_entity_poly.type
_entity_poly.pdbx_seq_one_letter_code
_entity_poly.pdbx_strand_id
1 'polypeptide(L)'
;MEQNKLKIRRLGIDTQEEYFVYLREDCPIVRSEGFESQTRVKVSKAGMSLVASLNIIRSDLLSPGEVSLSESAWSALNASENETLSLNHLPPLKSFIHVRDKFYGKRLSKKAFKAIVEDIYQGNYSKVHIAAFISACAGDHLDMEEITWLTESMVEAGKRIEWDNPNIVDKHCVGGIPGNRTTPIIISIVAAAGLQIPKTSSRAITSPAGTADTMETMTPVALSIDKIRQVVQKEGGCFVWGGAIELSPVDDLLIKVERAMDIDSEGQMVASVLSKKAAAGSKYIVIDIPVGPTAKVNSHLNALKLKYFFSVVGMALGLNVDIVISDGSQPVGVGIGPSLEAKDVLQVLRNDAKAPLDLKKHALKLAGTLLELGGRAMRGEGLKLAENILGSGAALEKFYAICKAQGGFKEPGNAPFTHDILSRKKGKVISINNHLLAKVAKLAGAPAAKTAGLEIMVKTGCQVSKEALLFRIHAESKGELQYALDFIEKQNEIIEIQ
;
A
#
# COMPACT_ATOMS: atom_id res chain seq x y z
N MET A 1 28.56 22.65 28.74
CA MET A 1 27.59 21.71 28.11
C MET A 1 26.24 22.38 27.76
N GLU A 2 26.15 23.72 27.69
CA GLU A 2 24.90 24.44 27.36
C GLU A 2 24.77 24.88 25.89
N GLN A 3 25.79 24.68 25.05
CA GLN A 3 25.91 25.37 23.75
C GLN A 3 25.07 24.80 22.59
N ASN A 4 24.34 23.70 22.78
CA ASN A 4 23.52 23.09 21.73
C ASN A 4 22.01 23.26 21.96
N LYS A 5 21.62 24.17 22.86
CA LYS A 5 20.24 24.45 23.21
C LYS A 5 19.74 25.66 22.42
N LEU A 6 18.67 25.48 21.65
CA LEU A 6 18.07 26.51 20.81
C LEU A 6 16.61 26.68 21.13
N LYS A 7 16.12 27.92 21.09
CA LYS A 7 14.70 28.23 21.31
C LYS A 7 13.91 27.91 20.05
N ILE A 8 12.84 27.14 20.18
CA ILE A 8 12.02 26.78 19.03
C ILE A 8 11.12 27.95 18.61
N ARG A 9 10.96 28.13 17.30
CA ARG A 9 10.02 29.05 16.67
C ARG A 9 9.31 28.35 15.52
N ARG A 10 7.98 28.53 15.40
CA ARG A 10 7.20 27.87 14.34
C ARG A 10 7.14 28.72 13.06
N LEU A 11 7.60 28.16 11.94
CA LEU A 11 7.54 28.81 10.63
C LEU A 11 6.40 28.33 9.71
N GLY A 12 5.69 27.25 10.05
CA GLY A 12 4.56 26.78 9.24
C GLY A 12 4.95 26.03 7.96
N ILE A 13 6.18 25.53 7.86
CA ILE A 13 6.69 24.87 6.65
C ILE A 13 6.27 23.40 6.66
N ASP A 14 5.35 23.05 5.77
CA ASP A 14 4.92 21.66 5.57
C ASP A 14 5.81 20.95 4.55
N THR A 15 6.52 19.93 5.02
CA THR A 15 7.37 19.04 4.22
C THR A 15 6.76 17.64 4.12
N GLN A 16 5.45 17.54 4.32
CA GLN A 16 4.64 16.33 4.35
C GLN A 16 5.06 15.39 5.46
N GLU A 17 5.90 14.40 5.15
CA GLU A 17 6.32 13.37 6.10
C GLU A 17 7.80 13.48 6.49
N GLU A 18 8.57 14.36 5.83
CA GLU A 18 10.02 14.47 6.08
C GLU A 18 10.32 15.40 7.23
N TYR A 19 11.23 15.00 8.12
CA TYR A 19 11.66 15.83 9.24
C TYR A 19 12.80 16.74 8.82
N PHE A 20 12.54 18.05 8.86
CA PHE A 20 13.55 19.07 8.66
C PHE A 20 13.72 19.92 9.91
N VAL A 21 14.95 20.35 10.12
CA VAL A 21 15.32 21.37 11.08
C VAL A 21 15.95 22.53 10.34
N TYR A 22 15.53 23.74 10.68
CA TYR A 22 15.96 24.95 10.04
C TYR A 22 16.77 25.78 11.04
N LEU A 23 18.02 26.06 10.71
CA LEU A 23 18.92 26.88 11.51
C LEU A 23 19.41 28.07 10.71
N ARG A 24 19.73 29.16 11.40
CA ARG A 24 20.38 30.31 10.78
C ARG A 24 21.85 29.99 10.46
N GLU A 25 22.36 30.56 9.37
CA GLU A 25 23.73 30.28 8.89
C GLU A 25 24.84 30.58 9.92
N ASP A 26 24.61 31.53 10.82
CA ASP A 26 25.57 31.94 11.85
C ASP A 26 25.49 31.07 13.13
N CYS A 27 24.55 30.11 13.19
CA CYS A 27 24.43 29.17 14.28
C CYS A 27 25.73 28.36 14.44
N PRO A 28 26.29 28.25 15.66
CA PRO A 28 27.52 27.45 15.89
C PRO A 28 27.40 26.01 15.41
N ILE A 29 26.22 25.39 15.54
CA ILE A 29 25.97 24.01 15.07
C ILE A 29 26.16 23.92 13.55
N VAL A 30 25.65 24.89 12.78
CA VAL A 30 25.82 24.93 11.32
C VAL A 30 27.29 25.07 10.95
N ARG A 31 28.04 25.91 11.67
CA ARG A 31 29.48 26.09 11.44
C ARG A 31 30.29 24.84 11.79
N SER A 32 29.90 24.11 12.85
CA SER A 32 30.59 22.90 13.32
C SER A 32 30.30 21.65 12.50
N GLU A 33 29.06 21.46 12.02
CA GLU A 33 28.71 20.35 11.12
C GLU A 33 29.41 20.45 9.75
N GLY A 34 29.89 21.64 9.38
CA GLY A 34 30.42 21.90 8.05
C GLY A 34 29.28 22.01 7.04
N PHE A 35 29.46 22.90 6.05
CA PHE A 35 28.47 23.19 5.01
C PHE A 35 28.33 22.04 3.99
N GLU A 36 27.96 20.85 4.44
CA GLU A 36 27.75 19.69 3.58
C GLU A 36 26.27 19.53 3.23
N SER A 37 26.00 19.25 1.96
CA SER A 37 24.65 18.92 1.51
C SER A 37 24.14 17.69 2.25
N GLN A 38 22.92 17.73 2.78
CA GLN A 38 22.24 16.61 3.44
C GLN A 38 22.75 16.23 4.84
N THR A 39 23.42 17.13 5.56
CA THR A 39 23.71 16.94 6.99
C THR A 39 22.43 16.60 7.75
N ARG A 40 22.49 15.58 8.61
CA ARG A 40 21.38 15.17 9.47
C ARG A 40 21.82 15.25 10.92
N VAL A 41 20.91 15.70 11.78
CA VAL A 41 21.16 15.90 13.21
C VAL A 41 20.09 15.22 14.05
N LYS A 42 20.47 14.81 15.26
CA LYS A 42 19.53 14.34 16.27
C LYS A 42 18.94 15.53 17.01
N VAL A 43 17.64 15.75 16.85
CA VAL A 43 16.87 16.79 17.55
C VAL A 43 16.19 16.13 18.74
N SER A 44 16.39 16.67 19.95
CA SER A 44 15.82 16.10 21.18
C SER A 44 15.06 17.15 22.00
N LYS A 45 13.95 16.71 22.59
CA LYS A 45 13.08 17.47 23.49
C LYS A 45 12.63 16.57 24.64
N ALA A 46 12.94 16.91 25.89
CA ALA A 46 12.34 16.30 27.10
C ALA A 46 12.17 14.76 27.06
N GLY A 47 13.19 14.02 26.62
CA GLY A 47 13.16 12.55 26.52
C GLY A 47 12.69 11.99 25.19
N MET A 48 12.11 12.81 24.31
CA MET A 48 11.83 12.49 22.91
C MET A 48 12.99 12.91 22.02
N SER A 49 13.23 12.16 20.95
CA SER A 49 14.21 12.53 19.94
C SER A 49 13.85 12.00 18.57
N LEU A 50 14.23 12.73 17.53
CA LEU A 50 14.14 12.29 16.15
C LEU A 50 15.39 12.69 15.36
N VAL A 51 15.51 12.13 14.17
CA VAL A 51 16.56 12.50 13.21
C VAL A 51 15.98 13.40 12.13
N ALA A 52 16.53 14.59 11.96
CA ALA A 52 16.07 15.57 10.97
C ALA A 52 17.20 15.99 10.02
N SER A 53 16.83 16.30 8.78
CA SER A 53 17.75 16.92 7.81
C SER A 53 17.90 18.41 8.11
N LEU A 54 19.13 18.89 8.15
CA LEU A 54 19.46 20.28 8.44
C LEU A 54 19.34 21.14 7.17
N ASN A 55 18.50 22.15 7.22
CA ASN A 55 18.39 23.21 6.23
C ASN A 55 18.80 24.55 6.84
N ILE A 56 19.36 25.44 6.02
CA ILE A 56 19.88 26.72 6.46
C ILE A 56 18.96 27.84 6.00
N ILE A 57 18.62 28.74 6.92
CA ILE A 57 17.92 30.00 6.66
C ILE A 57 18.96 31.12 6.62
N ARG A 58 18.96 31.87 5.51
CA ARG A 58 19.82 33.06 5.30
C ARG A 58 19.08 34.39 5.47
N SER A 59 17.77 34.33 5.71
CA SER A 59 16.95 35.50 5.98
C SER A 59 16.75 35.70 7.50
N ASP A 60 16.14 36.82 7.88
CA ASP A 60 15.79 37.13 9.27
C ASP A 60 14.51 36.43 9.75
N LEU A 61 14.09 35.36 9.07
CA LEU A 61 12.96 34.52 9.51
C LEU A 61 13.21 33.87 10.86
N LEU A 62 14.48 33.66 11.23
CA LEU A 62 14.91 33.19 12.55
C LEU A 62 15.91 34.19 13.17
N SER A 63 15.77 34.41 14.48
CA SER A 63 16.71 35.17 15.30
C SER A 63 17.91 34.30 15.69
N PRO A 64 19.08 34.86 16.06
CA PRO A 64 20.19 34.05 16.54
C PRO A 64 19.78 33.29 17.82
N GLY A 65 20.10 32.00 17.88
CA GLY A 65 19.68 31.12 18.96
C GLY A 65 18.29 30.48 18.77
N GLU A 66 17.61 30.78 17.66
CA GLU A 66 16.34 30.14 17.30
C GLU A 66 16.54 28.94 16.35
N VAL A 67 15.58 28.02 16.39
CA VAL A 67 15.46 26.87 15.49
C VAL A 67 14.01 26.69 15.08
N SER A 68 13.76 26.32 13.83
CA SER A 68 12.43 25.87 13.40
C SER A 68 12.45 24.41 13.00
N LEU A 69 11.31 23.76 13.13
CA LEU A 69 11.05 22.43 12.61
C LEU A 69 10.08 22.53 11.43
N SER A 70 10.11 21.53 10.55
CA SER A 70 8.96 21.29 9.67
C SER A 70 7.72 20.91 10.47
N GLU A 71 6.53 21.09 9.91
CA GLU A 71 5.26 20.74 10.58
C GLU A 71 5.20 19.26 11.01
N SER A 72 5.76 18.38 10.18
CA SER A 72 5.89 16.95 10.48
C SER A 72 6.79 16.68 11.69
N ALA A 73 7.95 17.32 11.78
CA ALA A 73 8.88 17.17 12.90
C ALA A 73 8.35 17.84 14.18
N TRP A 74 7.65 18.97 14.02
CA TRP A 74 6.96 19.66 15.10
C TRP A 74 5.92 18.75 15.76
N SER A 75 5.06 18.12 14.95
CA SER A 75 4.05 17.17 15.42
C SER A 75 4.68 15.93 16.06
N ALA A 76 5.70 15.35 15.43
CA ALA A 76 6.38 14.15 15.94
C ALA A 76 7.09 14.35 17.28
N LEU A 77 7.65 15.54 17.54
CA LEU A 77 8.23 15.90 18.84
C LEU A 77 7.21 16.46 19.84
N ASN A 78 5.93 16.55 19.45
CA ASN A 78 4.89 17.23 20.21
C ASN A 78 5.36 18.62 20.69
N ALA A 79 5.99 19.39 19.79
CA ALA A 79 6.66 20.64 20.12
C ALA A 79 5.65 21.76 20.45
N SER A 80 6.08 22.71 21.28
CA SER A 80 5.31 23.91 21.63
C SER A 80 6.17 25.16 21.50
N GLU A 81 5.54 26.29 21.20
CA GLU A 81 6.22 27.57 21.06
C GLU A 81 7.01 27.94 22.32
N ASN A 82 8.16 28.59 22.14
CA ASN A 82 9.10 29.02 23.18
C ASN A 82 9.79 27.91 24.01
N GLU A 83 9.66 26.65 23.65
CA GLU A 83 10.45 25.57 24.25
C GLU A 83 11.91 25.58 23.77
N THR A 84 12.77 24.81 24.46
CA THR A 84 14.17 24.64 24.07
C THR A 84 14.42 23.24 23.53
N LEU A 85 15.06 23.15 22.36
CA LEU A 85 15.50 21.91 21.73
C LEU A 85 17.01 21.75 21.90
N SER A 86 17.47 20.51 22.01
CA SER A 86 18.91 20.19 21.92
C SER A 86 19.23 19.49 20.60
N LEU A 87 20.25 19.96 19.90
CA LEU A 87 20.74 19.34 18.66
C LEU A 87 22.08 18.64 18.91
N ASN A 88 22.24 17.44 18.37
CA ASN A 88 23.49 16.69 18.47
C ASN A 88 23.82 16.03 17.12
N HIS A 89 25.12 15.82 16.86
CA HIS A 89 25.56 15.01 15.73
C HIS A 89 24.97 13.59 15.81
N LEU A 90 24.70 13.00 14.66
CA LEU A 90 24.35 11.59 14.60
C LEU A 90 25.58 10.70 14.81
N PRO A 91 25.46 9.61 15.57
CA PRO A 91 26.53 8.63 15.65
C PRO A 91 26.79 7.99 14.27
N PRO A 92 28.02 7.52 14.00
CA PRO A 92 28.32 6.80 12.77
C PRO A 92 27.41 5.60 12.56
N LEU A 93 26.90 5.43 11.36
CA LEU A 93 25.96 4.38 10.98
C LEU A 93 26.69 3.04 10.81
N LYS A 94 26.89 2.31 11.92
CA LYS A 94 27.68 1.07 11.94
C LYS A 94 27.13 -0.02 11.02
N SER A 95 25.81 -0.19 10.96
CA SER A 95 25.15 -1.19 10.11
C SER A 95 25.35 -0.95 8.60
N PHE A 96 25.71 0.27 8.19
CA PHE A 96 25.92 0.59 6.78
C PHE A 96 27.11 -0.16 6.16
N ILE A 97 28.04 -0.67 6.98
CA ILE A 97 29.10 -1.57 6.49
C ILE A 97 28.51 -2.82 5.83
N HIS A 98 27.39 -3.33 6.34
CA HIS A 98 26.70 -4.49 5.78
C HIS A 98 26.02 -4.16 4.44
N VAL A 99 25.47 -2.95 4.31
CA VAL A 99 24.93 -2.48 3.03
C VAL A 99 26.06 -2.42 1.99
N ARG A 100 27.23 -1.91 2.36
CA ARG A 100 28.42 -1.90 1.50
C ARG A 100 28.88 -3.32 1.15
N ASP A 101 28.90 -4.23 2.11
CA ASP A 101 29.22 -5.64 1.84
C ASP A 101 28.28 -6.23 0.79
N LYS A 102 26.97 -5.94 0.91
CA LYS A 102 25.96 -6.40 -0.05
C LYS A 102 26.17 -5.83 -1.45
N PHE A 103 26.52 -4.54 -1.55
CA PHE A 103 26.89 -3.92 -2.83
C PHE A 103 28.03 -4.64 -3.55
N TYR A 104 29.00 -5.17 -2.81
CA TYR A 104 30.12 -5.94 -3.37
C TYR A 104 29.82 -7.44 -3.48
N GLY A 105 28.54 -7.82 -3.51
CA GLY A 105 28.09 -9.19 -3.76
C GLY A 105 28.26 -10.14 -2.57
N LYS A 106 28.58 -9.64 -1.37
CA LYS A 106 28.67 -10.50 -0.19
C LYS A 106 27.28 -10.83 0.35
N ARG A 107 27.17 -12.06 0.83
CA ARG A 107 26.00 -12.54 1.55
C ARG A 107 25.91 -11.91 2.94
N LEU A 108 24.72 -11.51 3.36
CA LEU A 108 24.47 -10.94 4.68
C LEU A 108 23.95 -12.01 5.64
N SER A 109 24.42 -11.97 6.88
CA SER A 109 23.90 -12.82 7.95
C SER A 109 22.59 -12.28 8.53
N LYS A 110 21.85 -13.12 9.26
CA LYS A 110 20.66 -12.69 10.04
C LYS A 110 20.96 -11.49 10.96
N LYS A 111 22.12 -11.48 11.62
CA LYS A 111 22.53 -10.37 12.50
C LYS A 111 22.74 -9.06 11.72
N ALA A 112 23.27 -9.15 10.50
CA ALA A 112 23.46 -7.99 9.63
C ALA A 112 22.12 -7.39 9.18
N PHE A 113 21.17 -8.22 8.74
CA PHE A 113 19.83 -7.74 8.40
C PHE A 113 19.13 -7.11 9.60
N LYS A 114 19.21 -7.75 10.78
CA LYS A 114 18.65 -7.18 12.01
C LYS A 114 19.22 -5.79 12.32
N ALA A 115 20.53 -5.60 12.20
CA ALA A 115 21.16 -4.31 12.44
C ALA A 115 20.72 -3.24 11.42
N ILE A 116 20.62 -3.60 10.13
CA ILE A 116 20.13 -2.68 9.08
C ILE A 116 18.67 -2.28 9.36
N VAL A 117 17.81 -3.28 9.61
CA VAL A 117 16.37 -3.07 9.84
C VAL A 117 16.12 -2.21 11.07
N GLU A 118 16.86 -2.44 12.16
CA GLU A 118 16.77 -1.61 13.37
C GLU A 118 17.17 -0.16 13.09
N ASP A 119 18.28 0.08 12.40
CA ASP A 119 18.70 1.44 12.07
C ASP A 119 17.75 2.15 11.08
N ILE A 120 17.07 1.41 10.20
CA ILE A 120 15.98 1.96 9.37
C ILE A 120 14.79 2.32 10.24
N TYR A 121 14.37 1.42 11.14
CA TYR A 121 13.24 1.64 12.04
C TYR A 121 13.45 2.86 12.95
N GLN A 122 14.66 3.03 13.49
CA GLN A 122 15.04 4.17 14.35
C GLN A 122 15.22 5.49 13.57
N GLY A 123 15.07 5.48 12.24
CA GLY A 123 15.23 6.67 11.40
C GLY A 123 16.69 7.10 11.18
N ASN A 124 17.67 6.27 11.56
CA ASN A 124 19.09 6.55 11.38
C ASN A 124 19.49 6.51 9.89
N TYR A 125 18.81 5.69 9.09
CA TYR A 125 19.01 5.67 7.64
C TYR A 125 18.35 6.88 6.98
N SER A 126 19.09 7.55 6.09
CA SER A 126 18.52 8.57 5.21
C SER A 126 17.83 7.89 4.03
N LYS A 127 17.05 8.63 3.23
CA LYS A 127 16.51 8.09 1.97
C LYS A 127 17.62 7.59 1.04
N VAL A 128 18.79 8.23 1.05
CA VAL A 128 19.97 7.77 0.28
C VAL A 128 20.47 6.42 0.81
N HIS A 129 20.58 6.25 2.13
CA HIS A 129 20.98 4.97 2.70
C HIS A 129 19.97 3.85 2.42
N ILE A 130 18.67 4.16 2.48
CA ILE A 130 17.59 3.21 2.14
C ILE A 130 17.65 2.86 0.64
N ALA A 131 17.77 3.84 -0.24
CA ALA A 131 17.90 3.63 -1.69
C ALA A 131 19.12 2.78 -2.02
N ALA A 132 20.21 2.96 -1.28
CA ALA A 132 21.42 2.17 -1.42
C ALA A 132 21.17 0.71 -1.00
N PHE A 133 20.51 0.48 0.14
CA PHE A 133 20.13 -0.86 0.58
C PHE A 133 19.17 -1.57 -0.41
N ILE A 134 18.14 -0.87 -0.89
CA ILE A 134 17.21 -1.39 -1.90
C ILE A 134 17.96 -1.78 -3.18
N SER A 135 18.79 -0.87 -3.70
CA SER A 135 19.61 -1.14 -4.88
C SER A 135 20.53 -2.34 -4.70
N ALA A 136 21.17 -2.49 -3.53
CA ALA A 136 22.05 -3.60 -3.23
C ALA A 136 21.31 -4.95 -3.19
N CYS A 137 20.03 -4.94 -2.80
CA CYS A 137 19.18 -6.13 -2.72
C CYS A 137 18.37 -6.41 -3.99
N ALA A 138 18.40 -5.54 -4.99
CA ALA A 138 17.58 -5.64 -6.19
C ALA A 138 17.97 -6.82 -7.09
N GLY A 139 17.04 -7.24 -7.96
CA GLY A 139 17.24 -8.36 -8.88
C GLY A 139 17.39 -9.70 -8.14
N ASP A 140 18.43 -10.45 -8.49
CA ASP A 140 18.73 -11.78 -7.93
C ASP A 140 19.77 -11.74 -6.81
N HIS A 141 19.98 -10.57 -6.21
CA HIS A 141 21.00 -10.41 -5.18
C HIS A 141 20.58 -10.98 -3.82
N LEU A 142 19.32 -11.29 -3.57
CA LEU A 142 18.87 -11.94 -2.34
C LEU A 142 18.64 -13.44 -2.58
N ASP A 143 19.33 -14.28 -1.81
CA ASP A 143 19.00 -15.70 -1.74
C ASP A 143 17.85 -15.99 -0.76
N MET A 144 17.36 -17.22 -0.77
CA MET A 144 16.20 -17.64 0.03
C MET A 144 16.34 -17.42 1.53
N GLU A 145 17.53 -17.68 2.07
CA GLU A 145 17.79 -17.50 3.49
C GLU A 145 17.89 -16.00 3.82
N GLU A 146 18.48 -15.19 2.93
CA GLU A 146 18.53 -13.73 3.10
C GLU A 146 17.13 -13.09 3.04
N ILE A 147 16.27 -13.54 2.12
CA ILE A 147 14.85 -13.10 2.10
C ILE A 147 14.18 -13.47 3.42
N THR A 148 14.41 -14.69 3.92
CA THR A 148 13.85 -15.16 5.20
C THR A 148 14.32 -14.28 6.36
N TRP A 149 15.62 -14.01 6.47
CA TRP A 149 16.18 -13.20 7.54
C TRP A 149 15.77 -11.73 7.49
N LEU A 150 15.66 -11.16 6.28
CA LEU A 150 15.10 -9.83 6.09
C LEU A 150 13.65 -9.80 6.58
N THR A 151 12.85 -10.78 6.17
CA THR A 151 11.44 -10.87 6.57
C THR A 151 11.30 -10.99 8.08
N GLU A 152 12.02 -11.93 8.72
CA GLU A 152 12.02 -12.09 10.18
C GLU A 152 12.41 -10.81 10.90
N SER A 153 13.46 -10.12 10.43
CA SER A 153 13.92 -8.87 11.03
C SER A 153 12.84 -7.78 10.94
N MET A 154 12.15 -7.67 9.80
CA MET A 154 11.04 -6.73 9.63
C MET A 154 9.87 -7.03 10.57
N VAL A 155 9.55 -8.31 10.78
CA VAL A 155 8.49 -8.72 11.73
C VAL A 155 8.91 -8.46 13.18
N GLU A 156 10.19 -8.64 13.52
CA GLU A 156 10.72 -8.35 14.87
C GLU A 156 10.72 -6.85 15.21
N ALA A 157 10.91 -5.97 14.22
CA ALA A 157 10.96 -4.52 14.42
C ALA A 157 9.57 -3.86 14.60
N GLY A 158 8.49 -4.52 14.18
CA GLY A 158 7.13 -4.00 14.24
C GLY A 158 6.29 -4.49 15.41
N LYS A 159 5.09 -3.91 15.59
CA LYS A 159 4.09 -4.42 16.53
C LYS A 159 3.41 -5.67 15.97
N ARG A 160 3.07 -6.61 16.84
CA ARG A 160 2.29 -7.80 16.48
C ARG A 160 0.89 -7.74 17.08
N ILE A 161 -0.10 -8.19 16.31
CA ILE A 161 -1.44 -8.42 16.83
C ILE A 161 -1.56 -9.89 17.20
N GLU A 162 -1.85 -10.14 18.48
CA GLU A 162 -2.23 -11.45 18.96
C GLU A 162 -3.75 -11.59 18.96
N TRP A 163 -4.21 -12.77 18.54
CA TRP A 163 -5.61 -13.14 18.43
C TRP A 163 -5.87 -14.36 19.31
N ASP A 164 -7.02 -14.38 19.98
CA ASP A 164 -7.45 -15.53 20.81
C ASP A 164 -7.64 -16.79 19.96
N ASN A 165 -8.01 -16.62 18.69
CA ASN A 165 -8.14 -17.69 17.72
C ASN A 165 -6.81 -17.85 16.95
N PRO A 166 -6.18 -19.03 16.96
CA PRO A 166 -4.94 -19.25 16.21
C PRO A 166 -5.16 -19.42 14.70
N ASN A 167 -6.40 -19.67 14.25
CA ASN A 167 -6.73 -19.94 12.85
C ASN A 167 -7.14 -18.67 12.10
N ILE A 168 -6.23 -17.70 12.08
CA ILE A 168 -6.43 -16.45 11.35
C ILE A 168 -6.12 -16.65 9.87
N VAL A 169 -7.07 -16.29 9.02
CA VAL A 169 -6.92 -16.34 7.57
C VAL A 169 -6.72 -14.95 6.99
N ASP A 170 -5.98 -14.84 5.89
CA ASP A 170 -5.71 -13.56 5.22
C ASP A 170 -5.59 -13.77 3.71
N LYS A 171 -5.73 -12.68 2.96
CA LYS A 171 -5.55 -12.67 1.51
C LYS A 171 -4.69 -11.48 1.13
N HIS A 172 -3.63 -11.73 0.37
CA HIS A 172 -2.84 -10.67 -0.25
C HIS A 172 -2.99 -10.72 -1.78
N CYS A 173 -2.80 -9.58 -2.44
CA CYS A 173 -2.64 -9.52 -3.89
C CYS A 173 -1.41 -8.69 -4.18
N VAL A 174 -0.48 -9.24 -4.98
CA VAL A 174 0.72 -8.52 -5.43
C VAL A 174 0.34 -7.22 -6.15
N GLY A 175 -0.84 -7.19 -6.77
CA GLY A 175 -1.41 -5.99 -7.38
C GLY A 175 -0.84 -5.71 -8.77
N GLY A 176 -0.77 -4.43 -9.12
CA GLY A 176 -0.33 -3.97 -10.45
C GLY A 176 -1.44 -3.88 -11.49
N ILE A 177 -2.68 -4.22 -11.16
CA ILE A 177 -3.85 -4.05 -12.05
C ILE A 177 -4.95 -3.20 -11.39
N PRO A 178 -5.57 -2.27 -12.14
CA PRO A 178 -6.68 -1.45 -11.65
C PRO A 178 -7.96 -2.28 -11.48
N GLY A 179 -8.88 -1.79 -10.63
CA GLY A 179 -10.22 -2.39 -10.45
C GLY A 179 -10.26 -3.72 -9.68
N ASN A 180 -9.12 -4.33 -9.31
CA ASN A 180 -9.09 -5.60 -8.55
C ASN A 180 -9.50 -5.42 -7.07
N ARG A 181 -10.79 -5.19 -6.81
CA ARG A 181 -11.42 -5.12 -5.48
C ARG A 181 -12.12 -6.40 -5.07
N THR A 182 -11.40 -7.50 -5.18
CA THR A 182 -11.83 -8.79 -4.65
C THR A 182 -11.87 -8.83 -3.12
N THR A 183 -10.99 -8.07 -2.45
CA THR A 183 -10.78 -8.17 -1.00
C THR A 183 -12.04 -7.97 -0.15
N PRO A 184 -12.89 -6.95 -0.37
CA PRO A 184 -14.11 -6.79 0.44
C PRO A 184 -15.11 -7.94 0.27
N ILE A 185 -15.22 -8.47 -0.95
CA ILE A 185 -16.09 -9.62 -1.27
C ILE A 185 -15.58 -10.87 -0.54
N ILE A 186 -14.28 -11.14 -0.61
CA ILE A 186 -13.64 -12.29 0.05
C ILE A 186 -13.83 -12.22 1.56
N ILE A 187 -13.55 -11.07 2.20
CA ILE A 187 -13.74 -10.90 3.64
C ILE A 187 -15.17 -11.23 4.04
N SER A 188 -16.14 -10.74 3.27
CA SER A 188 -17.56 -10.92 3.55
C SER A 188 -17.99 -12.39 3.47
N ILE A 189 -17.53 -13.11 2.44
CA ILE A 189 -17.80 -14.55 2.27
C ILE A 189 -17.13 -15.37 3.39
N VAL A 190 -15.86 -15.11 3.65
CA VAL A 190 -15.03 -15.88 4.59
C VAL A 190 -15.47 -15.67 6.04
N ALA A 191 -15.80 -14.43 6.40
CA ALA A 191 -16.38 -14.13 7.71
C ALA A 191 -17.79 -14.71 7.88
N ALA A 192 -18.60 -14.76 6.82
CA ALA A 192 -19.91 -15.41 6.84
C ALA A 192 -19.79 -16.94 7.02
N ALA A 193 -18.70 -17.55 6.55
CA ALA A 193 -18.36 -18.95 6.82
C ALA A 193 -17.78 -19.18 8.24
N GLY A 194 -17.67 -18.15 9.07
CA GLY A 194 -17.20 -18.24 10.45
C GLY A 194 -15.68 -18.36 10.59
N LEU A 195 -14.90 -17.92 9.59
CA LEU A 195 -13.44 -17.72 9.74
C LEU A 195 -13.13 -16.29 10.15
N GLN A 196 -11.97 -16.08 10.77
CA GLN A 196 -11.50 -14.75 11.15
C GLN A 196 -10.47 -14.23 10.15
N ILE A 197 -10.79 -13.08 9.54
CA ILE A 197 -9.99 -12.40 8.51
C ILE A 197 -9.77 -10.90 8.86
N PRO A 198 -8.83 -10.60 9.77
CA PRO A 198 -8.53 -9.24 10.23
C PRO A 198 -7.72 -8.45 9.18
N LYS A 199 -8.34 -8.14 8.05
CA LYS A 199 -7.61 -7.62 6.89
C LYS A 199 -7.21 -6.16 7.06
N THR A 200 -5.90 -5.94 7.13
CA THR A 200 -5.28 -4.62 6.96
C THR A 200 -4.87 -4.40 5.51
N SER A 201 -5.22 -3.24 4.95
CA SER A 201 -4.91 -2.87 3.56
C SER A 201 -4.25 -1.51 3.49
N SER A 202 -3.35 -1.32 2.54
CA SER A 202 -2.78 -0.01 2.23
C SER A 202 -3.77 0.86 1.43
N ARG A 203 -3.53 2.17 1.46
CA ARG A 203 -4.09 3.11 0.49
C ARG A 203 -3.36 2.96 -0.85
N ALA A 204 -3.93 3.55 -1.90
CA ALA A 204 -3.33 3.60 -3.21
C ALA A 204 -1.96 4.27 -3.11
N ILE A 205 -0.96 3.57 -3.61
CA ILE A 205 0.38 4.12 -3.81
C ILE A 205 0.53 4.39 -5.30
N THR A 206 0.63 3.33 -6.11
CA THR A 206 0.73 3.42 -7.57
C THR A 206 -0.59 3.12 -8.30
N SER A 207 -1.58 2.55 -7.63
CA SER A 207 -2.90 2.31 -8.20
C SER A 207 -3.80 3.57 -8.13
N PRO A 208 -4.89 3.63 -8.91
CA PRO A 208 -5.87 4.74 -8.83
C PRO A 208 -6.69 4.74 -7.54
N ALA A 209 -6.81 3.57 -6.91
CA ALA A 209 -7.38 3.39 -5.58
C ALA A 209 -6.64 2.25 -4.87
N GLY A 210 -6.62 2.26 -3.55
CA GLY A 210 -6.31 1.11 -2.71
C GLY A 210 -7.59 0.51 -2.12
N THR A 211 -7.51 -0.68 -1.53
CA THR A 211 -8.68 -1.27 -0.84
C THR A 211 -9.15 -0.37 0.31
N ALA A 212 -8.23 0.27 1.04
CA ALA A 212 -8.59 1.22 2.08
C ALA A 212 -9.33 2.45 1.51
N ASP A 213 -8.91 2.98 0.36
CA ASP A 213 -9.59 4.14 -0.26
C ASP A 213 -10.99 3.78 -0.73
N THR A 214 -11.16 2.62 -1.36
CA THR A 214 -12.47 2.09 -1.76
C THR A 214 -13.38 1.92 -0.54
N MET A 215 -12.90 1.27 0.51
CA MET A 215 -13.71 1.00 1.70
C MET A 215 -14.06 2.27 2.49
N GLU A 216 -13.20 3.30 2.47
CA GLU A 216 -13.47 4.60 3.09
C GLU A 216 -14.67 5.34 2.45
N THR A 217 -15.01 4.99 1.21
CA THR A 217 -16.24 5.48 0.57
C THR A 217 -17.51 4.82 1.12
N MET A 218 -17.39 3.74 1.90
CA MET A 218 -18.51 2.98 2.45
C MET A 218 -18.53 2.90 3.97
N THR A 219 -17.39 2.94 4.65
CA THR A 219 -17.29 2.80 6.11
C THR A 219 -15.96 3.37 6.64
N PRO A 220 -15.84 3.76 7.92
CA PRO A 220 -14.56 4.17 8.49
C PRO A 220 -13.50 3.06 8.42
N VAL A 221 -12.28 3.41 7.97
CA VAL A 221 -11.15 2.47 7.81
C VAL A 221 -9.99 2.73 8.78
N ALA A 222 -9.94 3.91 9.39
CA ALA A 222 -8.95 4.27 10.41
C ALA A 222 -9.53 3.92 11.79
N LEU A 223 -9.07 2.81 12.37
CA LEU A 223 -9.53 2.29 13.65
C LEU A 223 -8.34 2.06 14.59
N SER A 224 -8.55 2.21 15.89
CA SER A 224 -7.56 1.79 16.90
C SER A 224 -7.46 0.26 16.98
N ILE A 225 -6.34 -0.26 17.47
CA ILE A 225 -6.13 -1.72 17.63
C ILE A 225 -7.25 -2.36 18.45
N ASP A 226 -7.68 -1.73 19.55
CA ASP A 226 -8.75 -2.26 20.39
C ASP A 226 -10.08 -2.33 19.65
N LYS A 227 -10.39 -1.32 18.83
CA LYS A 227 -11.59 -1.32 18.01
C LYS A 227 -11.53 -2.41 16.94
N ILE A 228 -10.35 -2.64 16.34
CA ILE A 228 -10.14 -3.71 15.36
C ILE A 228 -10.39 -5.08 16.01
N ARG A 229 -9.83 -5.32 17.21
CA ARG A 229 -10.07 -6.54 17.97
C ARG A 229 -11.55 -6.78 18.22
N GLN A 230 -12.27 -5.76 18.69
CA GLN A 230 -13.71 -5.85 18.93
C GLN A 230 -14.49 -6.20 17.66
N VAL A 231 -14.18 -5.56 16.53
CA VAL A 231 -14.87 -5.81 15.25
C VAL A 231 -14.60 -7.23 14.77
N VAL A 232 -13.36 -7.71 14.83
CA VAL A 232 -12.97 -9.05 14.36
C VAL A 232 -13.52 -10.14 15.28
N GLN A 233 -13.48 -9.95 16.61
CA GLN A 233 -14.08 -10.89 17.56
C GLN A 233 -15.59 -11.01 17.35
N LYS A 234 -16.27 -9.90 17.08
CA LYS A 234 -17.73 -9.87 16.90
C LYS A 234 -18.17 -10.38 15.53
N GLU A 235 -17.53 -9.90 14.46
CA GLU A 235 -18.02 -10.10 13.10
C GLU A 235 -17.17 -11.04 12.26
N GLY A 236 -15.96 -11.39 12.70
CA GLY A 236 -15.06 -12.28 11.97
C GLY A 236 -14.21 -11.59 10.90
N GLY A 237 -14.39 -10.29 10.62
CA GLY A 237 -13.59 -9.59 9.62
C GLY A 237 -13.62 -8.08 9.80
N CYS A 238 -12.68 -7.40 9.15
CA CYS A 238 -12.60 -5.93 9.16
C CYS A 238 -12.02 -5.38 7.85
N PHE A 239 -12.31 -4.11 7.56
CA PHE A 239 -11.83 -3.32 6.44
C PHE A 239 -10.98 -2.15 6.96
N VAL A 240 -9.70 -2.41 7.23
CA VAL A 240 -8.86 -1.45 7.98
C VAL A 240 -7.71 -0.94 7.13
N TRP A 241 -7.40 0.34 7.28
CA TRP A 241 -6.18 0.93 6.73
C TRP A 241 -4.98 0.59 7.61
N GLY A 242 -4.01 -0.12 7.03
CA GLY A 242 -2.81 -0.58 7.74
C GLY A 242 -1.94 0.57 8.27
N GLY A 243 -1.89 1.72 7.60
CA GLY A 243 -1.05 2.85 8.01
C GLY A 243 -1.46 3.50 9.34
N ALA A 244 -2.65 3.20 9.85
CA ALA A 244 -3.05 3.59 11.21
C ALA A 244 -2.42 2.70 12.30
N ILE A 245 -1.69 1.64 11.93
CA ILE A 245 -1.18 0.60 12.82
C ILE A 245 0.27 0.28 12.43
N GLU A 246 1.20 0.46 13.36
CA GLU A 246 2.64 0.22 13.15
C GLU A 246 3.00 -1.29 13.14
N LEU A 247 2.40 -2.08 12.23
CA LEU A 247 2.62 -3.53 12.15
C LEU A 247 3.95 -3.90 11.49
N SER A 248 4.30 -3.25 10.39
CA SER A 248 5.59 -3.43 9.70
C SER A 248 6.14 -2.06 9.30
N PRO A 249 6.62 -1.26 10.26
CA PRO A 249 6.99 0.15 10.03
C PRO A 249 8.16 0.29 9.05
N VAL A 250 9.08 -0.68 9.04
CA VAL A 250 10.22 -0.70 8.11
C VAL A 250 9.75 -0.90 6.68
N ASP A 251 8.73 -1.72 6.45
CA ASP A 251 8.14 -1.91 5.12
C ASP A 251 7.62 -0.60 4.53
N ASP A 252 6.89 0.18 5.33
CA ASP A 252 6.36 1.48 4.90
C ASP A 252 7.48 2.47 4.54
N LEU A 253 8.64 2.39 5.21
CA LEU A 253 9.81 3.21 4.89
C LEU A 253 10.50 2.76 3.59
N LEU A 254 10.65 1.44 3.38
CA LEU A 254 11.25 0.88 2.17
C LEU A 254 10.39 1.20 0.94
N ILE A 255 9.08 0.93 1.00
CA ILE A 255 8.14 1.12 -0.13
C ILE A 255 8.14 2.55 -0.65
N LYS A 256 8.28 3.55 0.23
CA LYS A 256 8.34 4.98 -0.17
C LYS A 256 9.53 5.26 -1.10
N VAL A 257 10.67 4.61 -0.83
CA VAL A 257 11.90 4.79 -1.61
C VAL A 257 11.89 3.90 -2.85
N GLU A 258 11.49 2.63 -2.73
CA GLU A 258 11.30 1.69 -3.86
C GLU A 258 10.46 2.31 -4.97
N ARG A 259 9.34 2.93 -4.59
CA ARG A 259 8.45 3.63 -5.52
C ARG A 259 9.11 4.83 -6.20
N ALA A 260 9.86 5.65 -5.46
CA ALA A 260 10.52 6.83 -6.04
C ALA A 260 11.58 6.43 -7.07
N MET A 261 12.14 5.24 -6.92
CA MET A 261 13.13 4.65 -7.82
C MET A 261 12.51 3.80 -8.94
N ASP A 262 11.21 3.50 -8.86
CA ASP A 262 10.53 2.53 -9.74
C ASP A 262 11.20 1.14 -9.71
N ILE A 263 11.64 0.70 -8.52
CA ILE A 263 12.28 -0.61 -8.30
C ILE A 263 11.38 -1.46 -7.42
N ASP A 264 11.14 -2.70 -7.85
CA ASP A 264 10.31 -3.66 -7.11
C ASP A 264 10.91 -5.07 -7.27
N SER A 265 11.85 -5.41 -6.39
CA SER A 265 12.55 -6.70 -6.47
C SER A 265 11.72 -7.82 -5.83
N GLU A 266 11.80 -9.02 -6.41
CA GLU A 266 11.00 -10.17 -5.98
C GLU A 266 11.27 -10.53 -4.51
N GLY A 267 12.53 -10.54 -4.09
CA GLY A 267 12.92 -10.85 -2.71
C GLY A 267 12.39 -9.83 -1.70
N GLN A 268 12.52 -8.53 -1.98
CA GLN A 268 12.00 -7.49 -1.10
C GLN A 268 10.47 -7.48 -1.06
N MET A 269 9.81 -7.72 -2.20
CA MET A 269 8.36 -7.86 -2.23
C MET A 269 7.87 -9.02 -1.35
N VAL A 270 8.54 -10.17 -1.40
CA VAL A 270 8.18 -11.31 -0.54
C VAL A 270 8.34 -10.95 0.93
N ALA A 271 9.44 -10.29 1.29
CA ALA A 271 9.68 -9.84 2.67
C ALA A 271 8.66 -8.78 3.14
N SER A 272 8.36 -7.80 2.29
CA SER A 272 7.33 -6.79 2.50
C SER A 272 5.98 -7.44 2.81
N VAL A 273 5.52 -8.32 1.92
CA VAL A 273 4.20 -8.92 2.02
C VAL A 273 4.10 -9.81 3.24
N LEU A 274 5.01 -10.78 3.39
CA LEU A 274 4.93 -11.76 4.47
C LEU A 274 5.19 -11.13 5.84
N SER A 275 6.02 -10.09 5.96
CA SER A 275 6.25 -9.43 7.24
C SER A 275 4.96 -8.81 7.79
N LYS A 276 4.19 -8.10 6.95
CA LYS A 276 2.87 -7.55 7.31
C LYS A 276 1.86 -8.64 7.68
N LYS A 277 1.88 -9.78 6.98
CA LYS A 277 0.96 -10.89 7.25
C LYS A 277 1.28 -11.56 8.59
N ALA A 278 2.55 -11.82 8.86
CA ALA A 278 3.01 -12.37 10.13
C ALA A 278 2.75 -11.41 11.30
N ALA A 279 3.03 -10.12 11.14
CA ALA A 279 2.77 -9.10 12.16
C ALA A 279 1.27 -8.92 12.46
N ALA A 280 0.41 -9.12 11.46
CA ALA A 280 -1.05 -9.13 11.66
C ALA A 280 -1.57 -10.40 12.36
N GLY A 281 -0.70 -11.38 12.68
CA GLY A 281 -1.08 -12.63 13.34
C GLY A 281 -1.72 -13.66 12.41
N SER A 282 -1.60 -13.48 11.09
CA SER A 282 -2.19 -14.38 10.10
C SER A 282 -1.48 -15.74 10.06
N LYS A 283 -2.22 -16.84 9.92
CA LYS A 283 -1.67 -18.21 9.85
C LYS A 283 -1.86 -18.85 8.47
N TYR A 284 -2.99 -18.59 7.83
CA TYR A 284 -3.36 -19.15 6.53
C TYR A 284 -3.56 -18.03 5.52
N ILE A 285 -2.79 -18.02 4.44
CA ILE A 285 -2.72 -16.86 3.55
C ILE A 285 -2.89 -17.33 2.11
N VAL A 286 -3.84 -16.72 1.40
CA VAL A 286 -3.90 -16.81 -0.06
C VAL A 286 -3.22 -15.61 -0.70
N ILE A 287 -2.26 -15.84 -1.59
CA ILE A 287 -1.57 -14.79 -2.35
C ILE A 287 -2.02 -14.84 -3.81
N ASP A 288 -2.64 -13.76 -4.26
CA ASP A 288 -3.06 -13.53 -5.64
C ASP A 288 -1.93 -12.84 -6.43
N ILE A 289 -1.50 -13.45 -7.54
CA ILE A 289 -0.45 -12.94 -8.43
C ILE A 289 -1.04 -12.71 -9.83
N PRO A 290 -1.50 -11.48 -10.14
CA PRO A 290 -1.92 -11.12 -11.49
C PRO A 290 -0.73 -11.11 -12.44
N VAL A 291 -0.86 -11.80 -13.58
CA VAL A 291 0.16 -11.87 -14.63
C VAL A 291 -0.37 -11.24 -15.90
N GLY A 292 0.35 -10.24 -16.42
CA GLY A 292 -0.05 -9.56 -17.65
C GLY A 292 0.99 -8.54 -18.11
N PRO A 293 0.90 -8.08 -19.37
CA PRO A 293 1.90 -7.21 -20.00
C PRO A 293 2.11 -5.88 -19.26
N THR A 294 1.08 -5.40 -18.57
CA THR A 294 1.10 -4.15 -17.77
C THR A 294 0.77 -4.42 -16.30
N ALA A 295 0.89 -5.66 -15.84
CA ALA A 295 0.81 -6.00 -14.43
C ALA A 295 2.20 -5.91 -13.80
N LYS A 296 2.25 -5.90 -12.47
CA LYS A 296 3.50 -5.90 -11.70
C LYS A 296 4.34 -7.16 -11.99
N VAL A 297 3.68 -8.28 -12.29
CA VAL A 297 4.34 -9.52 -12.76
C VAL A 297 4.01 -9.71 -14.24
N ASN A 298 5.01 -9.55 -15.09
CA ASN A 298 4.82 -9.51 -16.55
C ASN A 298 4.96 -10.88 -17.24
N SER A 299 5.55 -11.87 -16.56
CA SER A 299 5.81 -13.19 -17.12
C SER A 299 5.34 -14.31 -16.20
N HIS A 300 4.91 -15.40 -16.81
CA HIS A 300 4.54 -16.60 -16.05
C HIS A 300 5.73 -17.19 -15.28
N LEU A 301 6.95 -17.06 -15.83
CA LEU A 301 8.17 -17.53 -15.19
C LEU A 301 8.43 -16.80 -13.86
N ASN A 302 8.32 -15.47 -13.86
CA ASN A 302 8.47 -14.66 -12.63
C ASN A 302 7.38 -15.00 -11.62
N ALA A 303 6.14 -15.26 -12.07
CA ALA A 303 5.07 -15.71 -11.18
C ALA A 303 5.38 -17.06 -10.50
N LEU A 304 5.99 -18.01 -11.22
CA LEU A 304 6.42 -19.29 -10.65
C LEU A 304 7.58 -19.12 -9.66
N LYS A 305 8.52 -18.21 -9.94
CA LYS A 305 9.60 -17.88 -9.01
C LYS A 305 9.09 -17.25 -7.73
N LEU A 306 8.17 -16.29 -7.83
CA LEU A 306 7.48 -15.71 -6.67
C LEU A 306 6.67 -16.73 -5.89
N LYS A 307 5.96 -17.64 -6.58
CA LYS A 307 5.26 -18.75 -5.94
C LYS A 307 6.22 -19.57 -5.09
N TYR A 308 7.40 -19.91 -5.62
CA TYR A 308 8.42 -20.63 -4.86
C TYR A 308 8.90 -19.83 -3.64
N PHE A 309 9.24 -18.55 -3.81
CA PHE A 309 9.71 -17.70 -2.71
C PHE A 309 8.67 -17.54 -1.59
N PHE A 310 7.43 -17.22 -1.94
CA PHE A 310 6.34 -17.11 -0.97
C PHE A 310 6.10 -18.40 -0.19
N SER A 311 6.19 -19.55 -0.86
CA SER A 311 5.97 -20.85 -0.22
C SER A 311 7.06 -21.17 0.79
N VAL A 312 8.33 -21.00 0.41
CA VAL A 312 9.47 -21.37 1.27
C VAL A 312 9.64 -20.39 2.43
N VAL A 313 9.60 -19.08 2.16
CA VAL A 313 9.71 -18.06 3.22
C VAL A 313 8.49 -18.12 4.14
N GLY A 314 7.29 -18.32 3.57
CA GLY A 314 6.07 -18.52 4.36
C GLY A 314 6.21 -19.70 5.33
N MET A 315 6.67 -20.85 4.84
CA MET A 315 6.91 -22.04 5.67
C MET A 315 7.94 -21.77 6.79
N ALA A 316 9.04 -21.07 6.48
CA ALA A 316 10.05 -20.71 7.47
C ALA A 316 9.50 -19.80 8.60
N LEU A 317 8.52 -18.95 8.28
CA LEU A 317 7.80 -18.11 9.24
C LEU A 317 6.65 -18.84 9.94
N GLY A 318 6.43 -20.12 9.63
CA GLY A 318 5.31 -20.90 10.15
C GLY A 318 3.95 -20.50 9.57
N LEU A 319 3.91 -19.92 8.37
CA LEU A 319 2.72 -19.53 7.64
C LEU A 319 2.33 -20.62 6.63
N ASN A 320 1.04 -20.92 6.53
CA ASN A 320 0.49 -21.76 5.46
C ASN A 320 0.07 -20.86 4.31
N VAL A 321 0.87 -20.83 3.25
CA VAL A 321 0.67 -19.94 2.10
C VAL A 321 0.23 -20.75 0.89
N ASP A 322 -0.88 -20.35 0.28
CA ASP A 322 -1.32 -20.86 -1.01
C ASP A 322 -1.32 -19.74 -2.05
N ILE A 323 -0.90 -20.05 -3.29
CA ILE A 323 -0.67 -19.04 -4.32
C ILE A 323 -1.57 -19.28 -5.53
N VAL A 324 -2.34 -18.26 -5.88
CA VAL A 324 -3.21 -18.22 -7.04
C VAL A 324 -2.62 -17.28 -8.08
N ILE A 325 -2.20 -17.84 -9.22
CA ILE A 325 -1.80 -17.04 -10.39
C ILE A 325 -3.07 -16.69 -11.16
N SER A 326 -3.28 -15.40 -11.43
CA SER A 326 -4.47 -14.87 -12.09
C SER A 326 -4.14 -14.12 -13.38
N ASP A 327 -5.14 -13.91 -14.22
CA ASP A 327 -5.02 -13.05 -15.39
C ASP A 327 -4.94 -11.58 -14.97
N GLY A 328 -3.90 -10.89 -15.43
CA GLY A 328 -3.66 -9.46 -15.23
C GLY A 328 -3.59 -8.69 -16.56
N SER A 329 -4.10 -9.25 -17.65
CA SER A 329 -4.05 -8.65 -18.98
C SER A 329 -4.95 -7.42 -19.17
N GLN A 330 -5.91 -7.21 -18.26
CA GLN A 330 -6.89 -6.12 -18.32
C GLN A 330 -7.37 -5.73 -16.91
N PRO A 331 -8.05 -4.58 -16.75
CA PRO A 331 -8.69 -4.20 -15.49
C PRO A 331 -9.72 -5.24 -15.05
N VAL A 332 -9.82 -5.48 -13.75
CA VAL A 332 -10.87 -6.33 -13.16
C VAL A 332 -12.06 -5.47 -12.82
N GLY A 333 -13.27 -5.91 -13.15
CA GLY A 333 -14.48 -5.12 -12.94
C GLY A 333 -14.70 -4.03 -13.99
N VAL A 334 -15.63 -3.12 -13.70
CA VAL A 334 -16.01 -2.00 -14.56
C VAL A 334 -15.41 -0.70 -14.03
N GLY A 335 -15.46 -0.49 -12.72
CA GLY A 335 -14.99 0.71 -12.05
C GLY A 335 -13.48 0.71 -11.78
N ILE A 336 -12.85 1.87 -11.95
CA ILE A 336 -11.48 2.16 -11.54
C ILE A 336 -11.52 3.45 -10.72
N GLY A 337 -11.08 3.42 -9.47
CA GLY A 337 -11.18 4.55 -8.53
C GLY A 337 -12.12 4.26 -7.35
N PRO A 338 -12.03 5.03 -6.23
CA PRO A 338 -12.56 4.58 -4.94
C PRO A 338 -14.07 4.29 -4.94
N SER A 339 -14.91 5.23 -5.37
CA SER A 339 -16.36 5.05 -5.37
C SER A 339 -16.85 4.12 -6.48
N LEU A 340 -16.18 4.12 -7.64
CA LEU A 340 -16.56 3.28 -8.77
C LEU A 340 -16.29 1.80 -8.46
N GLU A 341 -15.12 1.49 -7.91
CA GLU A 341 -14.82 0.13 -7.47
C GLU A 341 -15.67 -0.31 -6.27
N ALA A 342 -16.10 0.62 -5.41
CA ALA A 342 -17.04 0.32 -4.32
C ALA A 342 -18.42 -0.10 -4.86
N LYS A 343 -18.88 0.52 -5.95
CA LYS A 343 -20.12 0.12 -6.64
C LYS A 343 -20.01 -1.28 -7.22
N ASP A 344 -18.89 -1.62 -7.86
CA ASP A 344 -18.65 -2.98 -8.37
C ASP A 344 -18.73 -4.02 -7.25
N VAL A 345 -18.08 -3.75 -6.11
CA VAL A 345 -18.14 -4.61 -4.91
C VAL A 345 -19.59 -4.80 -4.44
N LEU A 346 -20.34 -3.70 -4.32
CA LEU A 346 -21.73 -3.75 -3.86
C LEU A 346 -22.63 -4.48 -4.84
N GLN A 347 -22.45 -4.30 -6.15
CA GLN A 347 -23.20 -5.03 -7.17
C GLN A 347 -22.96 -6.54 -7.04
N VAL A 348 -21.71 -6.98 -6.84
CA VAL A 348 -21.39 -8.39 -6.61
C VAL A 348 -22.05 -8.90 -5.33
N LEU A 349 -21.91 -8.20 -4.20
CA LEU A 349 -22.49 -8.61 -2.92
C LEU A 349 -24.02 -8.63 -2.93
N ARG A 350 -24.65 -7.70 -3.65
CA ARG A 350 -26.12 -7.62 -3.81
C ARG A 350 -26.68 -8.64 -4.82
N ASN A 351 -25.83 -9.45 -5.45
CA ASN A 351 -26.20 -10.32 -6.57
C ASN A 351 -26.91 -9.56 -7.70
N ASP A 352 -26.46 -8.34 -8.00
CA ASP A 352 -27.01 -7.54 -9.09
C ASP A 352 -26.77 -8.25 -10.44
N ALA A 353 -27.77 -8.23 -11.33
CA ALA A 353 -27.65 -8.78 -12.68
C ALA A 353 -26.56 -8.08 -13.51
N LYS A 354 -26.23 -6.82 -13.19
CA LYS A 354 -25.18 -6.03 -13.82
C LYS A 354 -23.81 -6.19 -13.18
N ALA A 355 -23.69 -7.02 -12.14
CA ALA A 355 -22.43 -7.18 -11.42
C ALA A 355 -21.30 -7.67 -12.35
N PRO A 356 -20.09 -7.10 -12.23
CA PRO A 356 -18.95 -7.53 -13.03
C PRO A 356 -18.61 -9.01 -12.79
N LEU A 357 -18.82 -9.83 -13.82
CA LEU A 357 -18.66 -11.29 -13.73
C LEU A 357 -17.20 -11.71 -13.51
N ASP A 358 -16.24 -10.98 -14.07
CA ASP A 358 -14.81 -11.21 -13.88
C ASP A 358 -14.40 -10.97 -12.42
N LEU A 359 -14.83 -9.85 -11.82
CA LEU A 359 -14.62 -9.57 -10.40
C LEU A 359 -15.29 -10.61 -9.51
N LYS A 360 -16.55 -10.97 -9.80
CA LYS A 360 -17.30 -12.00 -9.05
C LYS A 360 -16.57 -13.35 -9.08
N LYS A 361 -16.23 -13.85 -10.27
CA LYS A 361 -15.54 -15.14 -10.45
C LYS A 361 -14.17 -15.15 -9.76
N HIS A 362 -13.40 -14.07 -9.89
CA HIS A 362 -12.08 -13.97 -9.25
C HIS A 362 -12.19 -13.96 -7.72
N ALA A 363 -13.12 -13.17 -7.17
CA ALA A 363 -13.38 -13.14 -5.73
C ALA A 363 -13.83 -14.51 -5.19
N LEU A 364 -14.73 -15.20 -5.89
CA LEU A 364 -15.23 -16.52 -5.50
C LEU A 364 -14.12 -17.58 -5.51
N LYS A 365 -13.24 -17.58 -6.53
CA LYS A 365 -12.09 -18.49 -6.60
C LYS A 365 -11.17 -18.29 -5.40
N LEU A 366 -10.79 -17.05 -5.11
CA LEU A 366 -9.88 -16.72 -4.00
C LEU A 366 -10.53 -17.01 -2.63
N ALA A 367 -11.82 -16.69 -2.47
CA ALA A 367 -12.56 -17.01 -1.25
C ALA A 367 -12.65 -18.52 -1.05
N GLY A 368 -12.96 -19.28 -2.10
CA GLY A 368 -13.01 -20.74 -2.07
C GLY A 368 -11.69 -21.37 -1.64
N THR A 369 -10.57 -20.93 -2.22
CA THR A 369 -9.23 -21.38 -1.79
C THR A 369 -8.99 -21.08 -0.32
N LEU A 370 -9.40 -19.90 0.17
CA LEU A 370 -9.21 -19.54 1.57
C LEU A 370 -10.13 -20.32 2.52
N LEU A 371 -11.34 -20.68 2.09
CA LEU A 371 -12.26 -21.55 2.83
C LEU A 371 -11.71 -22.98 2.96
N GLU A 372 -11.08 -23.50 1.91
CA GLU A 372 -10.37 -24.80 1.95
C GLU A 372 -9.16 -24.73 2.88
N LEU A 373 -8.33 -23.71 2.70
CA LEU A 373 -7.12 -23.53 3.49
C LEU A 373 -7.43 -23.30 4.99
N GLY A 374 -8.53 -22.61 5.29
CA GLY A 374 -9.04 -22.39 6.65
C GLY A 374 -9.86 -23.54 7.22
N GLY A 375 -10.01 -24.66 6.50
CA GLY A 375 -10.69 -25.87 6.99
C GLY A 375 -12.22 -25.78 7.07
N ARG A 376 -12.85 -24.83 6.35
CA ARG A 376 -14.32 -24.73 6.23
C ARG A 376 -14.88 -25.52 5.06
N ALA A 377 -14.05 -25.89 4.08
CA ALA A 377 -14.42 -26.74 2.97
C ALA A 377 -13.37 -27.83 2.76
N MET A 378 -13.79 -28.98 2.25
CA MET A 378 -12.86 -29.97 1.71
C MET A 378 -12.22 -29.41 0.43
N ARG A 379 -10.99 -29.87 0.13
CA ARG A 379 -10.29 -29.47 -1.09
C ARG A 379 -11.14 -29.74 -2.33
N GLY A 380 -11.35 -28.71 -3.16
CA GLY A 380 -12.20 -28.75 -4.35
C GLY A 380 -13.66 -28.32 -4.13
N GLU A 381 -14.14 -28.22 -2.88
CA GLU A 381 -15.51 -27.80 -2.55
C GLU A 381 -15.60 -26.32 -2.15
N GLY A 382 -14.47 -25.62 -2.01
CA GLY A 382 -14.43 -24.24 -1.53
C GLY A 382 -15.16 -23.26 -2.44
N LEU A 383 -15.01 -23.41 -3.76
CA LEU A 383 -15.69 -22.54 -4.74
C LEU A 383 -17.21 -22.65 -4.61
N LYS A 384 -17.74 -23.87 -4.52
CA LYS A 384 -19.17 -24.13 -4.37
C LYS A 384 -19.71 -23.56 -3.06
N LEU A 385 -18.96 -23.70 -1.97
CA LEU A 385 -19.32 -23.08 -0.69
C LEU A 385 -19.36 -21.54 -0.79
N ALA A 386 -18.35 -20.93 -1.41
CA ALA A 386 -18.30 -19.49 -1.63
C ALA A 386 -19.48 -18.99 -2.49
N GLU A 387 -19.82 -19.73 -3.55
CA GLU A 387 -20.98 -19.44 -4.41
C GLU A 387 -22.30 -19.50 -3.64
N ASN A 388 -22.49 -20.51 -2.79
CA ASN A 388 -23.69 -20.64 -1.96
C ASN A 388 -23.81 -19.49 -0.94
N ILE A 389 -22.71 -19.10 -0.29
CA ILE A 389 -22.69 -18.00 0.69
C ILE A 389 -22.98 -16.66 0.00
N LEU A 390 -22.41 -16.42 -1.18
CA LEU A 390 -22.70 -15.21 -1.94
C LEU A 390 -24.15 -15.21 -2.45
N GLY A 391 -24.60 -16.32 -3.06
CA GLY A 391 -25.93 -16.43 -3.67
C GLY A 391 -27.08 -16.39 -2.68
N SER A 392 -26.88 -16.86 -1.45
CA SER A 392 -27.88 -16.78 -0.37
C SER A 392 -28.03 -15.38 0.25
N GLY A 393 -27.11 -14.46 -0.03
CA GLY A 393 -27.09 -13.12 0.57
C GLY A 393 -26.35 -13.03 1.91
N ALA A 394 -25.89 -14.16 2.47
CA ALA A 394 -25.16 -14.19 3.74
C ALA A 394 -23.88 -13.33 3.72
N ALA A 395 -23.17 -13.29 2.58
CA ALA A 395 -22.02 -12.40 2.41
C ALA A 395 -22.41 -10.91 2.54
N LEU A 396 -23.54 -10.48 1.96
CA LEU A 396 -24.00 -9.10 2.03
C LEU A 396 -24.39 -8.70 3.46
N GLU A 397 -25.12 -9.57 4.15
CA GLU A 397 -25.48 -9.36 5.56
C GLU A 397 -24.24 -9.19 6.43
N LYS A 398 -23.24 -10.06 6.22
CA LYS A 398 -21.97 -9.99 6.92
C LYS A 398 -21.19 -8.71 6.59
N PHE A 399 -21.16 -8.30 5.33
CA PHE A 399 -20.56 -7.03 4.92
C PHE A 399 -21.15 -5.83 5.68
N TYR A 400 -22.48 -5.75 5.76
CA TYR A 400 -23.17 -4.68 6.50
C TYR A 400 -22.93 -4.77 8.01
N ALA A 401 -22.87 -5.97 8.57
CA ALA A 401 -22.56 -6.17 9.99
C ALA A 401 -21.16 -5.65 10.34
N ILE A 402 -20.14 -5.96 9.52
CA ILE A 402 -18.78 -5.44 9.66
C ILE A 402 -18.79 -3.90 9.56
N CYS A 403 -19.40 -3.32 8.52
CA CYS A 403 -19.49 -1.87 8.36
C CYS A 403 -20.15 -1.21 9.58
N LYS A 404 -21.26 -1.77 10.10
CA LYS A 404 -21.94 -1.29 11.30
C LYS A 404 -21.02 -1.33 12.53
N ALA A 405 -20.25 -2.39 12.69
CA ALA A 405 -19.30 -2.52 13.79
C ALA A 405 -18.14 -1.50 13.71
N GLN A 406 -17.74 -1.08 12.49
CA GLN A 406 -16.68 -0.09 12.25
C GLN A 406 -17.13 1.37 12.36
N GLY A 407 -18.42 1.65 12.41
CA GLY A 407 -18.95 3.02 12.52
C GLY A 407 -20.03 3.39 11.52
N GLY A 408 -20.55 2.42 10.77
CA GLY A 408 -21.69 2.59 9.87
C GLY A 408 -21.37 2.33 8.41
N PHE A 409 -22.43 2.17 7.62
CA PHE A 409 -22.38 2.04 6.17
C PHE A 409 -22.92 3.31 5.52
N LYS A 410 -22.32 3.72 4.41
CA LYS A 410 -22.82 4.75 3.49
C LYS A 410 -22.68 4.25 2.05
N GLU A 411 -23.58 4.69 1.17
CA GLU A 411 -23.45 4.42 -0.26
C GLU A 411 -22.32 5.27 -0.87
N PRO A 412 -21.55 4.72 -1.82
CA PRO A 412 -20.53 5.47 -2.53
C PRO A 412 -21.16 6.53 -3.45
N GLY A 413 -20.52 7.70 -3.55
CA GLY A 413 -21.03 8.86 -4.28
C GLY A 413 -20.89 8.76 -5.81
N ASN A 414 -21.39 9.78 -6.50
CA ASN A 414 -21.24 9.98 -7.94
C ASN A 414 -20.51 11.30 -8.21
N ALA A 415 -19.62 11.28 -9.20
CA ALA A 415 -18.95 12.49 -9.65
C ALA A 415 -19.93 13.40 -10.41
N PRO A 416 -19.87 14.72 -10.22
CA PRO A 416 -20.71 15.68 -10.92
C PRO A 416 -20.31 15.89 -12.38
N PHE A 417 -19.08 15.56 -12.77
CA PHE A 417 -18.59 15.73 -14.14
C PHE A 417 -18.17 14.39 -14.74
N THR A 418 -18.62 14.15 -15.97
CA THR A 418 -18.27 12.95 -16.74
C THR A 418 -17.94 13.28 -18.18
N HIS A 419 -17.08 12.48 -18.80
CA HIS A 419 -16.79 12.58 -20.24
C HIS A 419 -16.61 11.19 -20.86
N ASP A 420 -17.21 10.99 -22.03
CA ASP A 420 -17.24 9.71 -22.74
C ASP A 420 -16.10 9.63 -23.76
N ILE A 421 -15.28 8.59 -23.66
CA ILE A 421 -14.23 8.30 -24.62
C ILE A 421 -14.75 7.28 -25.61
N LEU A 422 -14.96 7.73 -26.85
CA LEU A 422 -15.55 6.94 -27.92
C LEU A 422 -14.48 6.34 -28.85
N SER A 423 -14.79 5.21 -29.46
CA SER A 423 -13.91 4.56 -30.43
C SER A 423 -13.81 5.35 -31.73
N ARG A 424 -12.59 5.58 -32.21
CA ARG A 424 -12.34 6.23 -33.51
C ARG A 424 -12.49 5.27 -34.70
N LYS A 425 -12.44 3.95 -34.47
CA LYS A 425 -12.51 2.91 -35.50
C LYS A 425 -13.41 1.75 -35.08
N LYS A 426 -13.93 1.02 -36.07
CA LYS A 426 -14.57 -0.28 -35.85
C LYS A 426 -13.47 -1.35 -35.81
N GLY A 427 -13.59 -2.31 -34.91
CA GLY A 427 -12.64 -3.42 -34.84
C GLY A 427 -12.83 -4.26 -33.59
N LYS A 428 -11.84 -5.09 -33.28
CA LYS A 428 -11.82 -5.92 -32.08
C LYS A 428 -10.81 -5.35 -31.09
N VAL A 429 -11.19 -5.21 -29.82
CA VAL A 429 -10.25 -4.81 -28.76
C VAL A 429 -9.21 -5.90 -28.57
N ILE A 430 -7.94 -5.60 -28.79
CA ILE A 430 -6.83 -6.57 -28.70
C ILE A 430 -5.96 -6.37 -27.46
N SER A 431 -5.85 -5.15 -26.94
CA SER A 431 -5.10 -4.88 -25.72
C SER A 431 -5.68 -3.68 -24.95
N ILE A 432 -5.49 -3.69 -23.63
CA ILE A 432 -5.87 -2.60 -22.74
C ILE A 432 -4.65 -2.27 -21.87
N ASN A 433 -4.19 -1.01 -21.91
CA ASN A 433 -3.03 -0.60 -21.13
C ASN A 433 -3.43 -0.17 -19.71
N ASN A 434 -3.20 -1.05 -18.73
CA ASN A 434 -3.54 -0.79 -17.31
C ASN A 434 -2.80 0.42 -16.72
N HIS A 435 -1.55 0.65 -17.12
CA HIS A 435 -0.76 1.79 -16.63
C HIS A 435 -1.32 3.13 -17.10
N LEU A 436 -1.69 3.21 -18.39
CA LEU A 436 -2.29 4.43 -18.96
C LEU A 436 -3.68 4.69 -18.37
N LEU A 437 -4.54 3.66 -18.25
CA LEU A 437 -5.83 3.80 -17.58
C LEU A 437 -5.66 4.25 -16.12
N ALA A 438 -4.71 3.66 -15.40
CA ALA A 438 -4.44 4.06 -14.03
C ALA A 438 -3.95 5.52 -13.95
N LYS A 439 -3.14 5.97 -14.90
CA LYS A 439 -2.69 7.35 -14.98
C LYS A 439 -3.87 8.29 -15.25
N VAL A 440 -4.74 7.99 -16.20
CA VAL A 440 -5.95 8.80 -16.49
C VAL A 440 -6.84 8.91 -15.27
N ALA A 441 -7.14 7.81 -14.59
CA ALA A 441 -7.96 7.81 -13.38
C ALA A 441 -7.36 8.71 -12.28
N LYS A 442 -6.02 8.71 -12.12
CA LYS A 442 -5.34 9.61 -11.19
C LYS A 442 -5.41 11.07 -11.60
N LEU A 443 -5.23 11.36 -12.89
CA LEU A 443 -5.34 12.72 -13.40
C LEU A 443 -6.75 13.28 -13.27
N ALA A 444 -7.77 12.41 -13.31
CA ALA A 444 -9.16 12.77 -13.02
C ALA A 444 -9.43 13.05 -11.52
N GLY A 445 -8.47 12.79 -10.63
CA GLY A 445 -8.52 13.11 -9.20
C GLY A 445 -8.42 11.91 -8.24
N ALA A 446 -8.46 10.67 -8.75
CA ALA A 446 -8.38 9.48 -7.89
C ALA A 446 -6.98 9.30 -7.26
N PRO A 447 -6.85 8.85 -6.00
CA PRO A 447 -7.91 8.49 -5.05
C PRO A 447 -8.38 9.64 -4.15
N ALA A 448 -7.84 10.85 -4.30
CA ALA A 448 -8.12 11.98 -3.41
C ALA A 448 -9.58 12.45 -3.55
N ALA A 449 -10.00 12.70 -4.79
CA ALA A 449 -11.41 12.85 -5.15
C ALA A 449 -12.06 11.47 -5.17
N LYS A 450 -12.88 11.16 -4.17
CA LYS A 450 -13.39 9.80 -3.93
C LYS A 450 -14.31 9.30 -5.03
N THR A 451 -15.03 10.21 -5.69
CA THR A 451 -15.94 9.87 -6.78
C THR A 451 -15.29 9.89 -8.16
N ALA A 452 -14.03 10.34 -8.25
CA ALA A 452 -13.27 10.37 -9.49
C ALA A 452 -12.73 8.98 -9.88
N GLY A 453 -12.49 8.81 -11.18
CA GLY A 453 -11.99 7.56 -11.73
C GLY A 453 -12.48 7.29 -13.16
N LEU A 454 -12.54 6.01 -13.53
CA LEU A 454 -12.99 5.55 -14.85
C LEU A 454 -14.03 4.44 -14.74
N GLU A 455 -14.96 4.40 -15.68
CA GLU A 455 -15.90 3.31 -15.90
C GLU A 455 -15.60 2.67 -17.26
N ILE A 456 -15.10 1.43 -17.28
CA ILE A 456 -14.67 0.69 -18.47
C ILE A 456 -15.86 -0.03 -19.10
N MET A 457 -16.17 0.25 -20.37
CA MET A 457 -17.32 -0.35 -21.08
C MET A 457 -16.94 -1.53 -21.97
N VAL A 458 -15.64 -1.73 -22.22
CA VAL A 458 -15.13 -2.77 -23.12
C VAL A 458 -14.10 -3.66 -22.45
N LYS A 459 -14.02 -4.90 -22.89
CA LYS A 459 -13.02 -5.88 -22.44
C LYS A 459 -12.22 -6.37 -23.63
N THR A 460 -11.05 -6.95 -23.35
CA THR A 460 -10.23 -7.57 -24.38
C THR A 460 -11.04 -8.65 -25.11
N GLY A 461 -11.00 -8.63 -26.44
CA GLY A 461 -11.76 -9.53 -27.30
C GLY A 461 -13.13 -9.02 -27.74
N CYS A 462 -13.65 -7.93 -27.16
CA CYS A 462 -14.94 -7.36 -27.59
C CYS A 462 -14.86 -6.73 -28.98
N GLN A 463 -15.92 -6.89 -29.78
CA GLN A 463 -16.10 -6.16 -31.01
C GLN A 463 -16.69 -4.78 -30.72
N VAL A 464 -16.11 -3.73 -31.29
CA VAL A 464 -16.57 -2.35 -31.14
C VAL A 464 -16.87 -1.73 -32.52
N SER A 465 -17.94 -0.94 -32.60
CA SER A 465 -18.21 -0.08 -33.75
C SER A 465 -17.41 1.22 -33.66
N LYS A 466 -17.34 1.96 -34.76
CA LYS A 466 -16.97 3.38 -34.70
C LYS A 466 -17.96 4.08 -33.75
N GLU A 467 -17.47 5.00 -32.94
CA GLU A 467 -18.21 5.76 -31.93
C GLU A 467 -18.77 4.94 -30.75
N ALA A 468 -18.41 3.65 -30.63
CA ALA A 468 -18.74 2.87 -29.45
C ALA A 468 -18.06 3.47 -28.21
N LEU A 469 -18.79 3.54 -27.09
CA LEU A 469 -18.22 3.97 -25.81
C LEU A 469 -17.18 2.97 -25.33
N LEU A 470 -15.94 3.43 -25.14
CA LEU A 470 -14.84 2.61 -24.65
C LEU A 470 -14.75 2.68 -23.13
N PHE A 471 -14.72 3.89 -22.59
CA PHE A 471 -14.76 4.15 -21.15
C PHE A 471 -15.25 5.58 -20.88
N ARG A 472 -15.74 5.81 -19.67
CA ARG A 472 -16.18 7.12 -19.18
C ARG A 472 -15.26 7.60 -18.07
N ILE A 473 -14.86 8.86 -18.12
CA ILE A 473 -14.09 9.55 -17.08
C ILE A 473 -15.07 10.17 -16.08
N HIS A 474 -14.76 10.08 -14.79
CA HIS A 474 -15.49 10.72 -13.69
C HIS A 474 -14.53 11.64 -12.92
N ALA A 475 -14.95 12.88 -12.65
CA ALA A 475 -14.14 13.86 -11.93
C ALA A 475 -14.99 14.76 -11.01
N GLU A 476 -14.42 15.22 -9.89
CA GLU A 476 -15.09 16.11 -8.94
C GLU A 476 -14.99 17.59 -9.35
N SER A 477 -14.01 17.93 -10.19
CA SER A 477 -13.87 19.27 -10.77
C SER A 477 -13.70 19.24 -12.30
N LYS A 478 -14.08 20.35 -12.94
CA LYS A 478 -13.83 20.56 -14.38
C LYS A 478 -12.34 20.59 -14.72
N GLY A 479 -11.50 21.11 -13.81
CA GLY A 479 -10.06 21.23 -14.02
C GLY A 479 -9.37 19.86 -14.07
N GLU A 480 -9.69 18.96 -13.14
CA GLU A 480 -9.21 17.58 -13.16
C GLU A 480 -9.67 16.82 -14.41
N LEU A 481 -10.94 17.00 -14.81
CA LEU A 481 -11.46 16.40 -16.04
C LEU A 481 -10.68 16.86 -17.26
N GLN A 482 -10.48 18.17 -17.42
CA GLN A 482 -9.74 18.72 -18.55
C GLN A 482 -8.30 18.23 -18.56
N TYR A 483 -7.63 18.18 -17.40
CA TYR A 483 -6.27 17.71 -17.29
C TYR A 483 -6.12 16.22 -17.69
N ALA A 484 -7.11 15.39 -17.35
CA ALA A 484 -7.17 14.00 -17.81
C ALA A 484 -7.39 13.89 -19.33
N LEU A 485 -8.23 14.74 -19.92
CA LEU A 485 -8.48 14.80 -21.36
C LEU A 485 -7.21 15.22 -22.13
N ASP A 486 -6.53 16.27 -21.68
CA ASP A 486 -5.28 16.76 -22.28
C ASP A 486 -4.18 15.67 -22.32
N PHE A 487 -4.18 14.78 -21.32
CA PHE A 487 -3.26 13.63 -21.30
C PHE A 487 -3.65 12.58 -22.34
N ILE A 488 -4.93 12.26 -22.46
CA ILE A 488 -5.45 11.26 -23.41
C ILE A 488 -5.18 11.68 -24.86
N GLU A 489 -5.35 12.97 -25.19
CA GLU A 489 -5.10 13.49 -26.54
C GLU A 489 -3.66 13.26 -27.02
N LYS A 490 -2.71 13.17 -26.08
CA LYS A 490 -1.29 12.93 -26.36
C LYS A 490 -0.92 11.44 -26.40
N GLN A 491 -1.84 10.53 -26.09
CA GLN A 491 -1.60 9.09 -26.12
C GLN A 491 -2.07 8.50 -27.46
N ASN A 492 -1.27 7.61 -28.04
CA ASN A 492 -1.60 6.99 -29.33
C ASN A 492 -2.81 6.04 -29.20
N GLU A 493 -2.76 5.03 -28.33
CA GLU A 493 -3.91 4.14 -28.06
C GLU A 493 -3.85 3.58 -26.62
N ILE A 494 -4.79 3.98 -25.75
CA ILE A 494 -4.96 3.40 -24.38
C ILE A 494 -5.63 2.02 -24.45
N ILE A 495 -6.54 1.88 -25.42
CA ILE A 495 -7.23 0.64 -25.79
C ILE A 495 -6.96 0.43 -27.26
N GLU A 496 -6.27 -0.67 -27.58
CA GLU A 496 -5.85 -0.99 -28.93
C GLU A 496 -6.95 -1.78 -29.64
N ILE A 497 -7.32 -1.36 -30.85
CA ILE A 497 -8.39 -1.96 -31.65
C ILE A 497 -7.83 -2.35 -33.01
N GLN A 498 -8.04 -3.60 -33.41
CA GLN A 498 -7.59 -4.13 -34.70
C GLN A 498 -8.28 -3.48 -35.90
#